data_AF-A0A537RGZ0-F1
#
_entry.id   AF-A0A537RGZ0-F1
#
_cell.length_a   1.000
_cell.length_b   1.000
_cell.length_c   1.000
_cell.angle_alpha   90.00
_cell.angle_beta   90.00
_cell.angle_gamma   90.00
#
_symmetry.space_group_name_H-M   'P 1'
#
loop_
_entity.id
_entity.type
_entity.pdbx_description
1 polymer ?
#
loop_
_entity_poly.entity_id
_entity_poly.type
_entity_poly.pdbx_seq_one_letter_code
_entity_poly.pdbx_strand_id
1 'polypeptide(L)'
;MLSCNRPIANSAAPSGDGHAYTRELEYGVANGLAVARLCEWLARDGFVPDIVIGHNGWGEILYIKDLWPQTPLLGYFEFFYRASGSDVDFDREFPPEPDAPMRLRTRNALNVLGLDAVDWGQSPTEWQRSQYPERYRDRITVVHEGVDTSLLRPDPTARLWLSSGRRLSRADEVVTYSARDLEPYRGFHVFMRSLPSVLERRPAAQVLMVGNRGKKLRIEAFSIRPVDTLLARDIEFKALGPKGRQTPWVTDAKLCGTRGRGLPLTGFAIRLAQHAAERFDVVYQGAFFESGVAGPHRNGELCIPPITDDPLEAINVRLIRRSHR
;
A
#
# COMPACT_ATOMS: atom_id res chain seq x y z
N MET A 1 7.92 3.65 -31.44
CA MET A 1 7.41 3.23 -30.12
C MET A 1 8.42 3.68 -29.06
N LEU A 2 8.25 4.88 -28.50
CA LEU A 2 9.07 5.38 -27.39
C LEU A 2 8.39 4.93 -26.09
N SER A 3 8.84 3.81 -25.51
CA SER A 3 8.40 3.37 -24.18
C SER A 3 9.19 4.14 -23.13
N CYS A 4 8.61 5.18 -22.53
CA CYS A 4 9.22 5.92 -21.43
C CYS A 4 8.97 5.19 -20.10
N ASN A 5 9.82 4.21 -19.76
CA ASN A 5 9.76 3.49 -18.48
C ASN A 5 10.64 4.11 -17.39
N ARG A 6 10.98 5.40 -17.50
CA ARG A 6 11.68 6.16 -16.46
C ARG A 6 11.10 7.59 -16.43
N PRO A 7 10.83 8.17 -15.24
CA PRO A 7 10.56 9.60 -15.16
C PRO A 7 11.74 10.34 -15.79
N ILE A 8 11.43 11.22 -16.75
CA ILE A 8 12.42 12.05 -17.44
C ILE A 8 13.23 12.79 -16.37
N ALA A 9 14.54 12.54 -16.34
CA ALA A 9 15.48 12.93 -15.27
C ALA A 9 15.74 14.45 -15.13
N ASN A 10 14.80 15.30 -15.59
CA ASN A 10 14.89 16.76 -15.53
C ASN A 10 13.57 17.45 -15.13
N SER A 11 12.58 16.73 -14.59
CA SER A 11 11.44 17.39 -13.93
C SER A 11 11.94 18.04 -12.64
N ALA A 12 11.94 19.38 -12.57
CA ALA A 12 12.16 20.08 -11.31
C ALA A 12 11.20 19.52 -10.26
N ALA A 13 11.73 19.04 -9.13
CA ALA A 13 10.89 18.61 -8.02
C ALA A 13 9.98 19.78 -7.61
N PRO A 14 8.70 19.54 -7.32
CA PRO A 14 7.79 20.59 -6.89
C PRO A 14 8.39 21.32 -5.68
N SER A 15 8.27 22.66 -5.67
CA SER A 15 8.60 23.46 -4.50
C SER A 15 7.74 22.97 -3.33
N GLY A 16 8.36 22.54 -2.23
CA GLY A 16 7.68 21.91 -1.09
C GLY A 16 6.63 22.78 -0.38
N ASP A 17 6.35 23.99 -0.88
CA ASP A 17 5.46 25.00 -0.30
C ASP A 17 3.99 24.89 -0.75
N GLY A 18 3.66 23.97 -1.67
CA GLY A 18 2.30 23.74 -2.15
C GLY A 18 1.38 23.00 -1.16
N HIS A 19 0.06 23.17 -1.30
CA HIS A 19 -0.91 22.43 -0.49
C HIS A 19 -0.82 20.92 -0.77
N ALA A 20 -0.96 20.07 0.26
CA ALA A 20 -0.74 18.62 0.12
C ALA A 20 -1.61 17.95 -0.97
N TYR A 21 -2.77 18.52 -1.28
CA TYR A 21 -3.69 17.98 -2.29
C TYR A 21 -3.27 18.25 -3.74
N THR A 22 -2.39 19.23 -3.99
CA THR A 22 -1.97 19.60 -5.34
C THR A 22 -0.70 18.88 -5.79
N ARG A 23 0.01 18.21 -4.89
CA ARG A 23 1.30 17.57 -5.19
C ARG A 23 1.27 16.65 -6.41
N GLU A 24 0.28 15.76 -6.51
CA GLU A 24 0.18 14.87 -7.68
C GLU A 24 -0.07 15.65 -8.99
N LEU A 25 -0.88 16.71 -8.93
CA LEU A 25 -1.11 17.59 -10.07
C LEU A 25 0.18 18.33 -10.46
N GLU A 26 0.94 18.85 -9.49
CA GLU A 26 2.22 19.53 -9.74
C GLU A 26 3.23 18.58 -10.43
N TYR A 27 3.34 17.33 -9.96
CA TYR A 27 4.13 16.32 -10.64
C TYR A 27 3.64 16.07 -12.07
N GLY A 28 2.33 15.93 -12.27
CA GLY A 28 1.76 15.70 -13.60
C GLY A 28 2.02 16.86 -14.56
N VAL A 29 1.89 18.10 -14.09
CA VAL A 29 2.22 19.31 -14.86
C VAL A 29 3.70 19.33 -15.21
N ALA A 30 4.59 19.03 -14.25
CA ALA A 30 6.02 18.99 -14.49
C ALA A 30 6.41 17.95 -15.55
N ASN A 31 5.80 16.75 -15.49
CA ASN A 31 5.98 15.70 -16.49
C ASN A 31 5.47 16.13 -17.87
N GLY A 32 4.25 16.67 -17.94
CA GLY A 32 3.68 17.15 -19.19
C GLY A 32 4.55 18.22 -19.85
N LEU A 33 5.04 19.20 -19.08
CA LEU A 33 5.94 20.24 -19.59
C LEU A 33 7.28 19.67 -20.07
N ALA A 34 7.80 18.63 -19.41
CA ALA A 34 9.02 17.96 -19.85
C ALA A 34 8.82 17.25 -21.20
N VAL A 35 7.69 16.55 -21.36
CA VAL A 35 7.33 15.91 -22.64
C VAL A 35 7.10 16.95 -23.73
N ALA A 36 6.34 18.01 -23.44
CA ALA A 36 6.08 19.10 -24.38
C ALA A 36 7.38 19.71 -24.93
N ARG A 37 8.37 20.00 -24.07
CA ARG A 37 9.68 20.53 -24.50
C ARG A 37 10.43 19.59 -25.45
N LEU A 38 10.34 18.28 -25.23
CA LEU A 38 10.94 17.31 -26.15
C LEU A 38 10.18 17.27 -27.49
N CYS A 39 8.86 17.31 -27.44
CA CYS A 39 8.01 17.38 -28.62
C CYS A 39 8.21 18.68 -29.41
N GLU A 40 8.46 19.82 -28.75
CA GLU A 40 8.79 21.09 -29.41
C GLU A 40 10.08 20.97 -30.22
N TRP A 41 11.10 20.30 -29.66
CA TRP A 41 12.35 20.07 -30.38
C TRP A 41 12.12 19.20 -31.62
N LEU A 42 11.34 18.12 -31.50
CA LEU A 42 10.95 17.28 -32.64
C LEU A 42 10.17 18.07 -33.69
N ALA A 43 9.20 18.88 -33.27
CA ALA A 43 8.39 19.69 -34.15
C ALA A 43 9.24 20.73 -34.93
N ARG A 44 10.26 21.31 -34.28
CA ARG A 44 11.21 22.24 -34.94
C ARG A 44 12.03 21.55 -36.04
N ASP A 45 12.35 20.27 -35.87
CA ASP A 45 13.00 19.44 -36.89
C ASP A 45 12.03 18.91 -37.97
N GLY A 46 10.77 19.35 -37.94
CA GLY A 46 9.75 18.99 -38.93
C GLY A 46 9.05 17.65 -38.68
N PHE A 47 9.29 17.02 -37.53
CA PHE A 47 8.57 15.80 -37.15
C PHE A 47 7.12 16.12 -36.78
N VAL A 48 6.19 15.37 -37.38
CA VAL A 48 4.77 15.36 -37.02
C VAL A 48 4.34 13.90 -36.84
N PRO A 49 3.90 13.49 -35.64
CA PRO A 49 3.42 12.13 -35.44
C PRO A 49 2.07 11.91 -36.12
N ASP A 50 1.87 10.72 -36.70
CA ASP A 50 0.58 10.28 -37.21
C ASP A 50 -0.43 10.02 -36.08
N ILE A 51 0.07 9.63 -34.90
CA ILE A 51 -0.71 9.36 -33.69
C ILE A 51 0.18 9.46 -32.45
N VAL A 52 -0.40 9.91 -31.34
CA VAL A 52 0.23 9.88 -30.03
C VAL A 52 -0.61 9.03 -29.09
N ILE A 53 0.02 8.13 -28.35
CA ILE A 53 -0.61 7.26 -27.35
C ILE A 53 0.19 7.39 -26.06
N GLY A 54 -0.48 7.63 -24.93
CA GLY A 54 0.24 7.72 -23.66
C GLY A 54 -0.62 7.60 -22.42
N HIS A 55 0.06 7.42 -21.28
CA HIS A 55 -0.58 7.24 -19.98
C HIS A 55 -1.03 8.60 -19.43
N ASN A 56 -2.33 8.77 -19.21
CA ASN A 56 -2.84 10.06 -18.72
C ASN A 56 -2.53 10.30 -17.24
N GLY A 57 -2.53 9.24 -16.43
CA GLY A 57 -2.46 9.35 -14.96
C GLY A 57 -1.22 10.06 -14.40
N TRP A 58 -0.16 10.25 -15.19
CA TRP A 58 1.07 10.95 -14.77
C TRP A 58 1.29 12.29 -15.49
N GLY A 59 0.31 12.76 -16.26
CA GLY A 59 0.32 14.07 -16.92
C GLY A 59 1.18 14.19 -18.19
N GLU A 60 1.82 13.12 -18.63
CA GLU A 60 2.78 13.13 -19.75
C GLU A 60 2.18 13.60 -21.09
N ILE A 61 0.88 13.35 -21.31
CA ILE A 61 0.20 13.69 -22.57
C ILE A 61 -0.58 15.00 -22.53
N LEU A 62 -0.56 15.74 -21.42
CA LEU A 62 -1.46 16.89 -21.19
C LEU A 62 -1.40 17.95 -22.28
N TYR A 63 -0.22 18.22 -22.81
CA TYR A 63 0.04 19.36 -23.70
C TYR A 63 0.29 18.95 -25.16
N ILE A 64 0.10 17.68 -25.52
CA ILE A 64 0.40 17.18 -26.88
C ILE A 64 -0.40 17.95 -27.94
N LYS A 65 -1.65 18.28 -27.64
CA LYS A 65 -2.54 19.02 -28.56
C LYS A 65 -2.14 20.48 -28.77
N ASP A 66 -1.36 21.07 -27.88
CA ASP A 66 -0.85 22.43 -28.05
C ASP A 66 0.23 22.49 -29.15
N LEU A 67 0.96 21.38 -29.35
CA LEU A 67 1.99 21.26 -30.39
C LEU A 67 1.43 20.67 -31.69
N TRP A 68 0.59 19.66 -31.58
CA TRP A 68 0.00 18.97 -32.73
C TRP A 68 -1.52 18.86 -32.59
N PRO A 69 -2.27 19.96 -32.84
CA PRO A 69 -3.73 19.98 -32.63
C PRO A 69 -4.48 18.94 -33.47
N GLN A 70 -3.97 18.66 -34.67
CA GLN A 70 -4.60 17.75 -35.63
C GLN A 70 -4.13 16.29 -35.49
N THR A 71 -3.07 16.02 -34.73
CA THR A 71 -2.61 14.64 -34.52
C THR A 71 -3.56 13.90 -33.57
N PRO A 72 -4.08 12.73 -33.93
CA PRO A 72 -4.86 11.89 -33.01
C PRO A 72 -4.10 11.58 -31.70
N LEU A 73 -4.75 11.83 -30.57
CA LEU A 73 -4.24 11.58 -29.23
C LEU A 73 -5.12 10.55 -28.52
N LEU A 74 -4.54 9.39 -28.20
CA LEU A 74 -5.17 8.33 -27.43
C LEU A 74 -4.64 8.32 -25.99
N GLY A 75 -5.54 8.52 -25.03
CA GLY A 75 -5.19 8.49 -23.61
C GLY A 75 -5.44 7.12 -22.98
N TYR A 76 -4.48 6.62 -22.20
CA TYR A 76 -4.71 5.49 -21.31
C TYR A 76 -5.17 5.97 -19.93
N PHE A 77 -6.37 5.55 -19.57
CA PHE A 77 -7.16 5.96 -18.42
C PHE A 77 -7.33 4.77 -17.46
N GLU A 78 -6.33 4.61 -16.58
CA GLU A 78 -6.23 3.48 -15.65
C GLU A 78 -7.34 3.52 -14.58
N PHE A 79 -7.55 4.65 -13.92
CA PHE A 79 -8.49 4.74 -12.81
C PHE A 79 -8.98 6.17 -12.52
N PHE A 80 -10.29 6.31 -12.30
CA PHE A 80 -10.91 7.54 -11.81
C PHE A 80 -11.36 7.34 -10.36
N TYR A 81 -10.84 8.15 -9.44
CA TYR A 81 -11.08 7.92 -8.01
C TYR A 81 -12.49 8.34 -7.59
N ARG A 82 -13.16 7.49 -6.82
CA ARG A 82 -14.45 7.82 -6.18
C ARG A 82 -14.35 7.60 -4.68
N ALA A 83 -15.02 8.47 -3.94
CA ALA A 83 -15.05 8.41 -2.48
C ALA A 83 -16.01 7.34 -1.94
N SER A 84 -16.96 6.88 -2.77
CA SER A 84 -17.90 5.84 -2.39
C SER A 84 -18.15 4.83 -3.51
N GLY A 85 -18.38 3.57 -3.10
CA GLY A 85 -18.67 2.43 -3.98
C GLY A 85 -17.49 2.02 -4.85
N SER A 86 -16.26 2.24 -4.38
CA SER A 86 -15.06 2.15 -5.21
C SER A 86 -13.83 1.74 -4.38
N ASP A 87 -12.70 2.39 -4.61
CA ASP A 87 -11.37 2.00 -4.16
C ASP A 87 -11.07 2.22 -2.67
N VAL A 88 -11.67 3.23 -2.05
CA VAL A 88 -11.28 3.69 -0.70
C VAL A 88 -12.26 3.30 0.40
N ASP A 89 -13.45 2.83 0.04
CA ASP A 89 -14.53 2.51 0.99
C ASP A 89 -15.01 1.06 0.92
N PHE A 90 -14.34 0.20 0.13
CA PHE A 90 -14.74 -1.20 -0.04
C PHE A 90 -14.56 -2.03 1.24
N ASP A 91 -13.52 -1.73 2.04
CA ASP A 91 -13.19 -2.46 3.25
C ASP A 91 -13.68 -1.71 4.50
N ARG A 92 -14.70 -2.28 5.15
CA ARG A 92 -15.30 -1.69 6.35
C ARG A 92 -14.38 -1.74 7.57
N GLU A 93 -13.34 -2.58 7.57
CA GLU A 93 -12.33 -2.62 8.64
C GLU A 93 -11.41 -1.38 8.60
N PHE A 94 -11.28 -0.75 7.43
CA PHE A 94 -10.40 0.41 7.19
C PHE A 94 -11.19 1.57 6.55
N PRO A 95 -12.10 2.22 7.30
CA PRO A 95 -12.89 3.32 6.75
C PRO A 95 -11.98 4.49 6.35
N PRO A 96 -12.31 5.20 5.25
CA PRO A 96 -11.52 6.34 4.80
C PRO A 96 -11.59 7.50 5.79
N GLU A 97 -10.52 8.30 5.81
CA GLU A 97 -10.47 9.54 6.60
C GLU A 97 -11.56 10.53 6.16
N PRO A 98 -12.08 11.40 7.05
CA PRO A 98 -13.16 12.34 6.74
C PRO A 98 -12.87 13.26 5.55
N ASP A 99 -11.60 13.57 5.30
CA ASP A 99 -11.17 14.48 4.24
C ASP A 99 -10.90 13.79 2.89
N ALA A 100 -10.92 12.45 2.86
CA ALA A 100 -10.63 11.66 1.67
C ALA A 100 -11.47 12.06 0.45
N PRO A 101 -12.79 12.35 0.53
CA PRO A 101 -13.58 12.76 -0.63
C PRO A 101 -13.07 14.05 -1.29
N MET A 102 -12.62 15.02 -0.50
CA MET A 102 -12.07 16.28 -1.01
C MET A 102 -10.72 16.04 -1.68
N ARG A 103 -9.84 15.26 -1.03
CA ARG A 103 -8.53 14.90 -1.58
C ARG A 103 -8.65 14.12 -2.90
N LEU A 104 -9.53 13.13 -2.98
CA LEU A 104 -9.75 12.33 -4.19
C LEU A 104 -10.35 13.15 -5.34
N ARG A 105 -11.22 14.13 -5.03
CA ARG A 105 -11.72 15.06 -6.05
C ARG A 105 -10.58 15.84 -6.68
N THR A 106 -9.67 16.40 -5.88
CA THR A 106 -8.49 17.11 -6.38
C THR A 106 -7.55 16.18 -7.15
N ARG A 107 -7.38 14.94 -6.67
CA ARG A 107 -6.57 13.91 -7.34
C ARG A 107 -7.01 13.66 -8.79
N ASN A 108 -8.31 13.74 -9.06
CA ASN A 108 -8.86 13.55 -10.40
C ASN A 108 -8.62 14.74 -11.34
N ALA A 109 -7.98 15.83 -10.93
CA ALA A 109 -7.70 16.97 -11.80
C ALA A 109 -6.97 16.53 -13.09
N LEU A 110 -5.93 15.70 -12.97
CA LEU A 110 -5.19 15.16 -14.13
C LEU A 110 -6.07 14.29 -15.03
N ASN A 111 -6.97 13.49 -14.46
CA ASN A 111 -7.94 12.72 -15.24
C ASN A 111 -8.85 13.65 -16.04
N VAL A 112 -9.42 14.69 -15.41
CA VAL A 112 -10.35 15.60 -16.07
C VAL A 112 -9.66 16.41 -17.17
N LEU A 113 -8.46 16.95 -16.91
CA LEU A 113 -7.67 17.65 -17.93
C LEU A 113 -7.35 16.75 -19.12
N GLY A 114 -6.92 15.50 -18.84
CA GLY A 114 -6.65 14.52 -19.88
C GLY A 114 -7.87 14.16 -20.72
N LEU A 115 -9.02 13.87 -20.08
CA LEU A 115 -10.27 13.52 -20.76
C LEU A 115 -10.78 14.62 -21.69
N ASP A 116 -10.48 15.87 -21.36
CA ASP A 116 -10.79 17.03 -22.20
C ASP A 116 -9.86 17.13 -23.42
N ALA A 117 -8.56 16.89 -23.21
CA ALA A 117 -7.53 17.05 -24.24
C ALA A 117 -7.47 15.91 -25.28
N VAL A 118 -7.74 14.66 -24.88
CA VAL A 118 -7.61 13.50 -25.77
C VAL A 118 -8.73 13.43 -26.80
N ASP A 119 -8.48 12.79 -27.95
CA ASP A 119 -9.54 12.49 -28.92
C ASP A 119 -10.33 11.23 -28.50
N TRP A 120 -9.63 10.23 -27.97
CA TRP A 120 -10.22 8.97 -27.51
C TRP A 120 -9.43 8.37 -26.34
N GLY A 121 -10.10 7.58 -25.51
CA GLY A 121 -9.51 6.94 -24.34
C GLY A 121 -9.52 5.41 -24.43
N GLN A 122 -8.63 4.78 -23.68
CA GLN A 122 -8.71 3.35 -23.35
C GLN A 122 -8.65 3.12 -21.83
N SER A 123 -9.34 2.09 -21.34
CA SER A 123 -9.29 1.66 -19.94
C SER A 123 -9.19 0.13 -19.84
N PRO A 124 -8.55 -0.47 -18.82
CA PRO A 124 -8.26 -1.90 -18.84
C PRO A 124 -9.46 -2.81 -18.64
N THR A 125 -10.49 -2.34 -17.93
CA THR A 125 -11.67 -3.14 -17.60
C THR A 125 -12.93 -2.32 -17.64
N GLU A 126 -14.07 -2.99 -17.79
CA GLU A 126 -15.39 -2.36 -17.67
C GLU A 126 -15.61 -1.71 -16.30
N TRP A 127 -15.09 -2.33 -15.23
CA TRP A 127 -15.18 -1.74 -13.91
C TRP A 127 -14.40 -0.42 -13.82
N GLN A 128 -13.17 -0.36 -14.34
CA GLN A 128 -12.36 0.86 -14.39
C GLN A 128 -13.01 1.94 -15.26
N ARG A 129 -13.50 1.58 -16.46
CA ARG A 129 -14.26 2.51 -17.32
C ARG A 129 -15.47 3.08 -16.60
N SER A 130 -16.21 2.24 -15.86
CA SER A 130 -17.41 2.67 -15.13
C SER A 130 -17.11 3.67 -14.01
N GLN A 131 -15.86 3.81 -13.56
CA GLN A 131 -15.45 4.81 -12.57
C GLN A 131 -15.39 6.22 -13.14
N TYR A 132 -15.24 6.39 -14.46
CA TYR A 132 -15.21 7.70 -15.11
C TYR A 132 -16.59 8.39 -15.11
N PRO A 133 -16.66 9.73 -15.17
CA PRO A 133 -17.94 10.43 -15.33
C PRO A 133 -18.65 9.98 -16.60
N GLU A 134 -19.97 9.80 -16.52
CA GLU A 134 -20.79 9.21 -17.59
C GLU A 134 -20.57 9.86 -18.96
N ARG A 135 -20.53 11.20 -19.00
CA ARG A 135 -20.29 11.98 -20.22
C ARG A 135 -19.00 11.67 -20.99
N TYR A 136 -18.03 11.01 -20.36
CA TYR A 136 -16.78 10.62 -21.02
C TYR A 136 -16.71 9.14 -21.37
N ARG A 137 -17.61 8.29 -20.84
CA ARG A 137 -17.49 6.83 -20.97
C ARG A 137 -17.60 6.35 -22.41
N ASP A 138 -18.43 7.01 -23.21
CA ASP A 138 -18.64 6.66 -24.63
C ASP A 138 -17.42 6.96 -25.51
N ARG A 139 -16.46 7.73 -24.98
CA ARG A 139 -15.17 8.03 -25.62
C ARG A 139 -14.02 7.20 -25.04
N ILE A 140 -14.32 6.18 -24.25
CA ILE A 140 -13.32 5.30 -23.62
C ILE A 140 -13.63 3.84 -24.01
N THR A 141 -12.74 3.23 -24.79
CA THR A 141 -12.82 1.81 -25.13
C THR A 141 -12.21 0.96 -24.03
N VAL A 142 -12.83 -0.17 -23.70
CA VAL A 142 -12.20 -1.16 -22.82
C VAL A 142 -11.23 -2.01 -23.63
N VAL A 143 -9.96 -2.01 -23.24
CA VAL A 143 -8.90 -2.83 -23.83
C VAL A 143 -8.19 -3.55 -22.70
N HIS A 144 -8.41 -4.85 -22.57
CA HIS A 144 -7.81 -5.64 -21.51
C HIS A 144 -6.29 -5.77 -21.69
N GLU A 145 -5.54 -5.44 -20.64
CA GLU A 145 -4.11 -5.74 -20.55
C GLU A 145 -3.90 -7.26 -20.54
N GLY A 146 -2.94 -7.73 -21.34
CA GLY A 146 -2.65 -9.15 -21.53
C GLY A 146 -1.23 -9.53 -21.14
N VAL A 147 -0.97 -10.84 -21.09
CA VAL A 147 0.39 -11.38 -20.99
C VAL A 147 0.69 -12.25 -22.20
N ASP A 148 1.95 -12.27 -22.62
CA ASP A 148 2.41 -13.15 -23.69
C ASP A 148 2.43 -14.61 -23.20
N THR A 149 1.41 -15.37 -23.57
CA THR A 149 1.26 -16.79 -23.19
C THR A 149 2.17 -17.73 -24.00
N SER A 150 2.80 -17.23 -25.08
CA SER A 150 3.85 -17.98 -25.78
C SER A 150 5.14 -18.03 -24.94
N LEU A 151 5.41 -16.95 -24.20
CA LEU A 151 6.53 -16.82 -23.25
C LEU A 151 6.17 -17.39 -21.87
N LEU A 152 5.04 -16.97 -21.30
CA LEU A 152 4.59 -17.35 -19.96
C LEU A 152 3.75 -18.62 -20.01
N ARG A 153 4.43 -19.75 -20.03
CA ARG A 153 3.82 -21.10 -20.01
C ARG A 153 4.32 -21.90 -18.81
N PRO A 154 3.52 -22.86 -18.30
CA PRO A 154 3.95 -23.73 -17.21
C PRO A 154 5.22 -24.51 -17.55
N ASP A 155 6.23 -24.46 -16.68
CA ASP A 155 7.43 -25.30 -16.76
C ASP A 155 7.30 -26.49 -15.78
N PRO A 156 7.16 -27.74 -16.26
CA PRO A 156 7.02 -28.91 -15.40
C PRO A 156 8.27 -29.24 -14.58
N THR A 157 9.41 -28.63 -14.91
CA THR A 157 10.70 -28.79 -14.25
C THR A 157 11.02 -27.66 -13.27
N ALA A 158 10.19 -26.61 -13.21
CA ALA A 158 10.40 -25.47 -12.33
C ALA A 158 10.59 -25.88 -10.87
N ARG A 159 11.62 -25.30 -10.22
CA ARG A 159 11.93 -25.46 -8.80
C ARG A 159 12.23 -24.09 -8.19
N LEU A 160 11.77 -23.89 -6.96
CA LEU A 160 12.06 -22.68 -6.18
C LEU A 160 12.86 -23.07 -4.95
N TRP A 161 14.03 -22.45 -4.77
CA TRP A 161 14.85 -22.61 -3.56
C TRP A 161 14.62 -21.43 -2.62
N LEU A 162 14.20 -21.73 -1.40
CA LEU A 162 13.98 -20.74 -0.35
C LEU A 162 15.26 -20.53 0.45
N SER A 163 15.39 -19.35 1.08
CA SER A 163 16.51 -19.01 1.96
C SER A 163 16.64 -19.94 3.17
N SER A 164 15.57 -20.65 3.53
CA SER A 164 15.58 -21.71 4.56
C SER A 164 16.27 -22.99 4.10
N GLY A 165 16.74 -23.07 2.86
CA GLY A 165 17.28 -24.29 2.24
C GLY A 165 16.19 -25.23 1.69
N ARG A 166 14.91 -24.92 1.90
CA ARG A 166 13.80 -25.71 1.39
C ARG A 166 13.67 -25.55 -0.13
N ARG A 167 13.47 -26.66 -0.83
CA ARG A 167 13.11 -26.68 -2.25
C ARG A 167 11.61 -26.92 -2.42
N LEU A 168 10.96 -26.09 -3.22
CA LEU A 168 9.57 -26.27 -3.67
C LEU A 168 9.54 -26.66 -5.15
N SER A 169 8.53 -27.43 -5.51
CA SER A 169 8.28 -27.96 -6.86
C SER A 169 6.78 -28.13 -7.10
N ARG A 170 6.41 -28.52 -8.33
CA ARG A 170 5.02 -28.84 -8.66
C ARG A 170 4.43 -30.04 -7.89
N ALA A 171 5.26 -30.83 -7.21
CA ALA A 171 4.81 -31.94 -6.38
C ALA A 171 4.38 -31.49 -4.97
N ASP A 172 4.69 -30.25 -4.59
CA ASP A 172 4.36 -29.68 -3.30
C ASP A 172 3.02 -28.94 -3.36
N GLU A 173 2.25 -29.00 -2.28
CA GLU A 173 1.06 -28.16 -2.11
C GLU A 173 1.51 -26.75 -1.76
N VAL A 174 1.55 -25.83 -2.72
CA VAL A 174 2.02 -24.46 -2.49
C VAL A 174 0.86 -23.48 -2.64
N VAL A 175 0.64 -22.65 -1.62
CA VAL A 175 -0.27 -21.50 -1.66
C VAL A 175 0.59 -20.24 -1.71
N THR A 176 0.53 -19.51 -2.82
CA THR A 176 1.30 -18.27 -3.01
C THR A 176 0.42 -17.04 -2.84
N TYR A 177 0.88 -16.08 -2.04
CA TYR A 177 0.36 -14.72 -2.03
C TYR A 177 1.49 -13.78 -2.46
N SER A 178 1.26 -13.01 -3.52
CA SER A 178 2.26 -12.09 -4.06
C SER A 178 1.64 -10.73 -4.27
N ALA A 179 2.17 -9.72 -3.58
CA ALA A 179 1.76 -8.33 -3.72
C ALA A 179 2.99 -7.42 -3.58
N ARG A 180 2.89 -6.18 -4.08
CA ARG A 180 3.95 -5.19 -3.89
C ARG A 180 4.24 -4.98 -2.40
N ASP A 181 3.18 -4.74 -1.62
CA ASP A 181 3.22 -4.52 -0.18
C ASP A 181 2.23 -5.46 0.50
N LEU A 182 2.59 -5.98 1.67
CA LEU A 182 1.74 -6.89 2.47
C LEU A 182 0.75 -6.08 3.33
N GLU A 183 -0.26 -5.50 2.69
CA GLU A 183 -1.15 -4.52 3.31
C GLU A 183 -2.65 -4.86 3.18
N PRO A 184 -3.53 -4.23 3.99
CA PRO A 184 -4.97 -4.47 3.93
C PRO A 184 -5.59 -4.22 2.56
N TYR A 185 -5.18 -3.16 1.86
CA TYR A 185 -5.67 -2.81 0.53
C TYR A 185 -5.50 -3.94 -0.52
N ARG A 186 -4.51 -4.82 -0.34
CA ARG A 186 -4.29 -5.99 -1.20
C ARG A 186 -4.95 -7.27 -0.69
N GLY A 187 -5.74 -7.18 0.38
CA GLY A 187 -6.39 -8.33 1.00
C GLY A 187 -5.48 -9.15 1.92
N PHE A 188 -4.30 -8.63 2.30
CA PHE A 188 -3.33 -9.40 3.09
C PHE A 188 -3.90 -9.89 4.43
N HIS A 189 -4.66 -9.04 5.10
CA HIS A 189 -5.31 -9.35 6.37
C HIS A 189 -6.36 -10.47 6.25
N VAL A 190 -7.16 -10.49 5.17
CA VAL A 190 -8.09 -11.59 4.84
C VAL A 190 -7.30 -12.88 4.54
N PHE A 191 -6.24 -12.78 3.75
CA PHE A 191 -5.36 -13.91 3.45
C PHE A 191 -4.83 -14.56 4.74
N MET A 192 -4.22 -13.75 5.63
CA MET A 192 -3.69 -14.21 6.92
C MET A 192 -4.76 -14.86 7.81
N ARG A 193 -5.98 -14.31 7.85
CA ARG A 193 -7.09 -14.89 8.63
C ARG A 193 -7.63 -16.20 8.05
N SER A 194 -7.44 -16.46 6.75
CA SER A 194 -7.85 -17.72 6.14
C SER A 194 -6.85 -18.86 6.39
N LEU A 195 -5.57 -18.54 6.61
CA LEU A 195 -4.50 -19.54 6.75
C LEU A 195 -4.75 -20.61 7.82
N PRO A 196 -5.24 -20.31 9.03
CA PRO A 196 -5.45 -21.35 10.05
C PRO A 196 -6.35 -22.48 9.56
N SER A 197 -7.50 -22.15 8.95
CA SER A 197 -8.43 -23.16 8.44
C SER A 197 -7.87 -23.91 7.23
N VAL A 198 -7.12 -23.22 6.36
CA VAL A 198 -6.45 -23.86 5.21
C VAL A 198 -5.40 -24.87 5.69
N LEU A 199 -4.55 -24.48 6.65
CA LEU A 199 -3.46 -25.31 7.17
C LEU A 199 -3.95 -26.46 8.03
N GLU A 200 -5.07 -26.31 8.74
CA GLU A 200 -5.73 -27.41 9.43
C GLU A 200 -6.22 -28.49 8.45
N ARG A 201 -6.82 -28.07 7.33
CA ARG A 201 -7.35 -28.98 6.30
C ARG A 201 -6.26 -29.55 5.38
N ARG A 202 -5.16 -28.82 5.19
CA ARG A 202 -4.01 -29.21 4.35
C ARG A 202 -2.70 -29.02 5.12
N PRO A 203 -2.38 -29.93 6.07
CA PRO A 203 -1.17 -29.80 6.89
C PRO A 203 0.14 -29.84 6.08
N ALA A 204 0.12 -30.43 4.88
CA ALA A 204 1.27 -30.46 3.98
C ALA A 204 1.49 -29.14 3.22
N ALA A 205 0.48 -28.26 3.17
CA ALA A 205 0.54 -27.03 2.39
C ALA A 205 1.65 -26.08 2.86
N GLN A 206 2.32 -25.47 1.91
CA GLN A 206 3.37 -24.48 2.10
C GLN A 206 2.86 -23.13 1.66
N VAL A 207 2.82 -22.20 2.61
CA VAL A 207 2.38 -20.83 2.34
C VAL A 207 3.60 -19.97 2.03
N LEU A 208 3.68 -19.48 0.80
CA LEU A 208 4.74 -18.56 0.37
C LEU A 208 4.14 -17.17 0.17
N MET A 209 4.65 -16.20 0.92
CA MET A 209 4.25 -14.79 0.82
C MET A 209 5.41 -13.96 0.30
N VAL A 210 5.14 -13.18 -0.74
CA VAL A 210 6.13 -12.29 -1.37
C VAL A 210 5.57 -10.87 -1.39
N GLY A 211 6.33 -9.93 -0.86
CA GLY A 211 6.00 -8.51 -0.84
C GLY A 211 6.80 -7.74 0.20
N ASN A 212 6.80 -6.42 0.08
CA ASN A 212 7.42 -5.55 1.06
C ASN A 212 6.67 -5.62 2.39
N ARG A 213 7.46 -5.62 3.46
CA ARG A 213 6.97 -5.48 4.83
C ARG A 213 7.07 -4.02 5.22
N GLY A 214 6.01 -3.49 5.80
CA GLY A 214 5.97 -2.11 6.25
C GLY A 214 5.77 -1.10 5.11
N LYS A 215 5.31 0.10 5.48
CA LYS A 215 5.13 1.27 4.61
C LYS A 215 5.75 2.53 5.20
N LYS A 216 6.56 2.40 6.26
CA LYS A 216 6.97 3.51 7.14
C LYS A 216 5.76 4.34 7.61
N LEU A 217 4.67 3.64 7.93
CA LEU A 217 3.51 4.23 8.58
C LEU A 217 3.65 4.03 10.09
N ARG A 218 3.82 5.14 10.81
CA ARG A 218 4.04 5.11 12.26
C ARG A 218 2.75 4.80 13.01
N ILE A 219 2.88 4.04 14.09
CA ILE A 219 1.82 3.83 15.07
C ILE A 219 1.85 5.00 16.05
N GLU A 220 0.80 5.81 16.12
CA GLU A 220 0.66 6.88 17.12
C GLU A 220 -0.09 6.40 18.38
N ALA A 221 -0.90 5.35 18.24
CA ALA A 221 -1.62 4.69 19.31
C ALA A 221 -2.00 3.26 18.95
N PHE A 222 -2.16 2.40 19.94
CA PHE A 222 -2.71 1.05 19.76
C PHE A 222 -3.61 0.64 20.93
N SER A 223 -4.41 -0.40 20.72
CA SER A 223 -5.19 -1.08 21.76
C SER A 223 -5.11 -2.58 21.54
N ILE A 224 -5.00 -3.36 22.61
CA ILE A 224 -4.98 -4.83 22.52
C ILE A 224 -6.31 -5.37 23.05
N ARG A 225 -7.02 -6.11 22.20
CA ARG A 225 -8.22 -6.86 22.57
C ARG A 225 -8.00 -8.34 22.24
N PRO A 226 -7.92 -9.22 23.24
CA PRO A 226 -7.97 -10.65 23.00
C PRO A 226 -9.27 -11.02 22.28
N VAL A 227 -9.18 -11.93 21.31
CA VAL A 227 -10.35 -12.45 20.58
C VAL A 227 -10.91 -13.69 21.28
N ASP A 228 -10.05 -14.42 22.01
CA ASP A 228 -10.38 -15.58 22.82
C ASP A 228 -9.46 -15.68 24.05
N THR A 229 -9.65 -16.74 24.85
CA THR A 229 -8.78 -17.21 25.95
C THR A 229 -8.65 -16.29 27.17
N LEU A 230 -8.44 -14.99 26.97
CA LEU A 230 -8.28 -13.96 28.01
C LEU A 230 -9.36 -12.88 27.87
N LEU A 231 -9.69 -12.21 28.97
CA LEU A 231 -10.50 -11.01 28.95
C LEU A 231 -9.63 -9.79 28.61
N ALA A 232 -10.26 -8.74 28.07
CA ALA A 232 -9.55 -7.49 27.79
C ALA A 232 -8.90 -6.86 29.03
N ARG A 233 -9.45 -7.12 30.22
CA ARG A 233 -8.91 -6.69 31.51
C ARG A 233 -7.61 -7.40 31.92
N ASP A 234 -7.35 -8.57 31.34
CA ASP A 234 -6.26 -9.47 31.72
C ASP A 234 -4.94 -9.09 31.03
N ILE A 235 -4.98 -8.14 30.08
CA ILE A 235 -3.80 -7.61 29.39
C ILE A 235 -3.62 -6.14 29.74
N GLU A 236 -2.45 -5.81 30.28
CA GLU A 236 -2.03 -4.44 30.52
C GLU A 236 -0.91 -4.07 29.54
N PHE A 237 -0.96 -2.86 29.00
CA PHE A 237 0.05 -2.36 28.06
C PHE A 237 0.32 -0.88 28.29
N LYS A 238 1.54 -0.46 28.01
CA LYS A 238 1.94 0.95 27.98
C LYS A 238 2.75 1.24 26.73
N ALA A 239 2.80 2.51 26.37
CA ALA A 239 3.56 2.98 25.22
C ALA A 239 4.57 4.06 25.63
N LEU A 240 5.56 4.25 24.76
CA LEU A 240 6.55 5.30 24.83
C LEU A 240 6.32 6.19 23.61
N GLY A 241 6.30 7.50 23.83
CA GLY A 241 6.35 8.51 22.78
C GLY A 241 7.74 9.14 22.69
N PRO A 242 7.88 10.20 21.88
CA PRO A 242 9.17 10.85 21.65
C PRO A 242 9.81 11.33 22.95
N LYS A 243 11.14 11.33 22.99
CA LYS A 243 11.95 11.71 24.16
C LYS A 243 11.67 10.83 25.39
N GLY A 244 11.26 9.58 25.16
CA GLY A 244 11.01 8.59 26.22
C GLY A 244 9.78 8.85 27.10
N ARG A 245 8.85 9.73 26.68
CA ARG A 245 7.62 10.00 27.44
C ARG A 245 6.77 8.74 27.53
N GLN A 246 6.53 8.23 28.73
CA GLN A 246 5.73 7.02 28.94
C GLN A 246 4.26 7.33 29.21
N THR A 247 3.37 6.47 28.73
CA THR A 247 1.98 6.42 29.21
C THR A 247 1.91 5.66 30.54
N PRO A 248 0.85 5.83 31.33
CA PRO A 248 0.50 4.84 32.35
C PRO A 248 0.25 3.46 31.70
N TRP A 249 0.23 2.40 32.52
CA TRP A 249 -0.32 1.12 32.10
C TRP A 249 -1.83 1.27 31.83
N VAL A 250 -2.26 0.74 30.70
CA VAL A 250 -3.62 0.78 30.19
C VAL A 250 -4.13 -0.66 30.05
N THR A 251 -5.41 -0.90 30.31
CA THR A 251 -6.08 -2.21 30.19
C THR A 251 -7.47 -2.03 29.56
N ASP A 252 -8.28 -3.08 29.49
CA ASP A 252 -9.65 -3.09 28.96
C ASP A 252 -9.75 -2.68 27.48
N ALA A 253 -8.72 -3.01 26.69
CA ALA A 253 -8.62 -2.61 25.29
C ALA A 253 -8.80 -1.08 25.05
N LYS A 254 -8.49 -0.26 26.06
CA LYS A 254 -8.47 1.20 25.92
C LYS A 254 -7.32 1.63 25.02
N LEU A 255 -7.50 2.74 24.32
CA LEU A 255 -6.48 3.29 23.43
C LEU A 255 -5.26 3.77 24.25
N CYS A 256 -4.07 3.31 23.86
CA CYS A 256 -2.79 3.71 24.45
C CYS A 256 -1.98 4.51 23.42
N GLY A 257 -1.70 5.78 23.71
CA GLY A 257 -1.07 6.73 22.78
C GLY A 257 -1.98 7.90 22.41
N THR A 258 -1.71 8.56 21.28
CA THR A 258 -2.52 9.68 20.76
C THR A 258 -2.97 9.42 19.33
N ARG A 259 -4.16 9.89 18.94
CA ARG A 259 -4.66 9.79 17.56
C ARG A 259 -4.66 11.16 16.88
N GLY A 260 -4.12 11.23 15.66
CA GLY A 260 -4.18 12.43 14.80
C GLY A 260 -3.32 13.59 15.28
N ARG A 261 -2.30 13.32 16.11
CA ARG A 261 -1.43 14.36 16.69
C ARG A 261 -0.05 14.40 16.05
N GLY A 262 0.26 13.48 15.13
CA GLY A 262 1.57 13.44 14.49
C GLY A 262 2.66 12.86 15.38
N LEU A 263 2.31 12.28 16.54
CA LEU A 263 3.27 11.82 17.54
C LEU A 263 3.43 10.29 17.47
N PRO A 264 4.53 9.76 16.89
CA PRO A 264 4.78 8.33 16.87
C PRO A 264 4.98 7.76 18.27
N LEU A 265 4.58 6.53 18.46
CA LEU A 265 5.12 5.69 19.52
C LEU A 265 6.53 5.24 19.13
N THR A 266 7.42 5.17 20.10
CA THR A 266 8.83 4.82 19.95
C THR A 266 9.19 3.58 20.78
N GLY A 267 8.18 2.96 21.40
CA GLY A 267 8.33 1.74 22.17
C GLY A 267 7.05 1.37 22.92
N PHE A 268 7.03 0.19 23.52
CA PHE A 268 5.89 -0.30 24.28
C PHE A 268 6.28 -1.44 25.23
N ALA A 269 5.39 -1.79 26.15
CA ALA A 269 5.49 -3.01 26.94
C ALA A 269 4.11 -3.61 27.16
N ILE A 270 4.04 -4.94 27.29
CA ILE A 270 2.81 -5.68 27.50
C ILE A 270 3.03 -6.67 28.63
N ARG A 271 2.10 -6.72 29.59
CA ARG A 271 2.10 -7.70 30.68
C ARG A 271 0.70 -8.25 30.88
N LEU A 272 0.64 -9.37 31.61
CA LEU A 272 -0.63 -10.00 31.98
C LEU A 272 -0.98 -9.63 33.42
N ALA A 273 -2.27 -9.53 33.70
CA ALA A 273 -2.78 -9.50 35.07
C ALA A 273 -2.32 -10.76 35.82
N GLN A 274 -2.12 -10.65 37.14
CA GLN A 274 -1.49 -11.69 37.95
C GLN A 274 -2.07 -13.11 37.71
N HIS A 275 -3.39 -13.23 37.77
CA HIS A 275 -4.09 -14.51 37.58
C HIS A 275 -3.90 -15.11 36.16
N ALA A 276 -3.73 -14.26 35.13
CA ALA A 276 -3.45 -14.70 33.77
C ALA A 276 -1.96 -15.05 33.58
N ALA A 277 -1.07 -14.31 34.25
CA ALA A 277 0.37 -14.55 34.25
C ALA A 277 0.78 -15.89 34.90
N GLU A 278 -0.07 -16.45 35.77
CA GLU A 278 0.10 -17.81 36.30
C GLU A 278 -0.02 -18.89 35.22
N ARG A 279 -0.82 -18.64 34.18
CA ARG A 279 -1.17 -19.60 33.13
C ARG A 279 -0.45 -19.35 31.82
N PHE A 280 -0.08 -18.11 31.54
CA PHE A 280 0.47 -17.70 30.25
C PHE A 280 1.67 -16.77 30.41
N ASP A 281 2.57 -16.82 29.45
CA ASP A 281 3.50 -15.74 29.15
C ASP A 281 2.97 -14.93 27.96
N VAL A 282 3.16 -13.61 28.00
CA VAL A 282 2.98 -12.76 26.83
C VAL A 282 4.34 -12.47 26.22
N VAL A 283 4.48 -12.80 24.93
CA VAL A 283 5.71 -12.60 24.15
C VAL A 283 5.40 -11.64 23.00
N TYR A 284 6.25 -10.63 22.80
CA TYR A 284 5.99 -9.61 21.79
C TYR A 284 7.25 -9.08 21.12
N GLN A 285 7.05 -8.52 19.93
CA GLN A 285 8.09 -7.88 19.11
C GLN A 285 7.53 -6.57 18.53
N GLY A 286 8.41 -5.59 18.34
CA GLY A 286 8.11 -4.34 17.63
C GLY A 286 8.93 -4.26 16.34
N ALA A 287 8.36 -3.73 15.27
CA ALA A 287 9.13 -3.30 14.09
C ALA A 287 9.21 -1.78 14.08
N PHE A 288 10.39 -1.24 13.81
CA PHE A 288 10.71 0.18 13.77
C PHE A 288 11.29 0.57 12.42
N PHE A 289 11.21 1.85 12.04
CA PHE A 289 11.52 2.30 10.68
C PHE A 289 12.96 2.00 10.26
N GLU A 290 13.92 2.30 11.13
CA GLU A 290 15.34 2.15 10.82
C GLU A 290 15.97 0.94 11.54
N SER A 291 15.52 0.65 12.76
CA SER A 291 16.07 -0.43 13.58
C SER A 291 15.57 -1.82 13.21
N GLY A 292 14.54 -1.92 12.36
CA GLY A 292 13.90 -3.19 12.03
C GLY A 292 13.18 -3.81 13.22
N VAL A 293 13.25 -5.14 13.39
CA VAL A 293 12.50 -5.86 14.42
C VAL A 293 13.28 -5.94 15.73
N ALA A 294 12.70 -5.45 16.83
CA ALA A 294 13.19 -5.64 18.19
C ALA A 294 12.39 -6.74 18.93
N GLY A 295 13.09 -7.53 19.75
CA GLY A 295 12.55 -8.64 20.54
C GLY A 295 12.94 -10.04 20.02
N PRO A 296 12.35 -11.12 20.57
CA PRO A 296 11.19 -11.12 21.44
C PRO A 296 11.45 -10.56 22.85
N HIS A 297 10.48 -9.83 23.37
CA HIS A 297 10.37 -9.36 24.75
C HIS A 297 9.24 -10.08 25.47
N ARG A 298 9.26 -10.09 26.80
CA ARG A 298 8.29 -10.85 27.61
C ARG A 298 7.77 -10.05 28.80
N ASN A 299 6.52 -10.32 29.17
CA ASN A 299 5.97 -10.07 30.51
C ASN A 299 6.32 -8.70 31.14
N GLY A 300 6.19 -7.61 30.38
CA GLY A 300 6.39 -6.24 30.85
C GLY A 300 7.75 -5.62 30.54
N GLU A 301 8.66 -6.37 29.93
CA GLU A 301 9.92 -5.85 29.38
C GLU A 301 9.67 -4.74 28.35
N LEU A 302 10.48 -3.69 28.36
CA LEU A 302 10.37 -2.63 27.37
C LEU A 302 10.86 -3.13 26.01
N CYS A 303 9.98 -3.07 25.01
CA CYS A 303 10.32 -3.22 23.60
C CYS A 303 10.60 -1.82 23.02
N ILE A 304 11.88 -1.50 22.90
CA ILE A 304 12.38 -0.22 22.38
C ILE A 304 13.47 -0.47 21.34
N PRO A 305 13.62 0.42 20.34
CA PRO A 305 14.70 0.34 19.36
C PRO A 305 16.03 0.83 19.95
N PRO A 306 17.18 0.41 19.39
CA PRO A 306 18.48 0.98 19.73
C PRO A 306 18.64 2.44 19.27
N ILE A 307 17.94 2.84 18.20
CA ILE A 307 17.93 4.23 17.70
C ILE A 307 16.89 5.03 18.49
N THR A 308 17.32 6.11 19.14
CA THR A 308 16.43 7.00 19.89
C THR A 308 15.34 7.57 19.00
N ASP A 309 14.11 7.53 19.49
CA ASP A 309 12.91 8.06 18.82
C ASP A 309 12.60 7.47 17.43
N ASP A 310 13.16 6.29 17.11
CA ASP A 310 12.80 5.54 15.91
C ASP A 310 11.31 5.11 15.98
N PRO A 311 10.45 5.52 15.02
CA PRO A 311 9.03 5.25 15.08
C PRO A 311 8.67 3.77 15.00
N LEU A 312 7.75 3.35 15.87
CA LEU A 312 7.14 2.03 15.84
C LEU A 312 6.20 1.92 14.64
N GLU A 313 6.34 0.86 13.86
CA GLU A 313 5.58 0.56 12.65
C GLU A 313 4.62 -0.62 12.84
N ALA A 314 5.05 -1.66 13.56
CA ALA A 314 4.25 -2.86 13.74
C ALA A 314 4.48 -3.50 15.11
N ILE A 315 3.47 -4.23 15.60
CA ILE A 315 3.51 -4.98 16.84
C ILE A 315 3.10 -6.43 16.55
N ASN A 316 3.88 -7.41 17.01
CA ASN A 316 3.48 -8.81 17.08
C ASN A 316 3.33 -9.21 18.55
N VAL A 317 2.20 -9.83 18.91
CA VAL A 317 1.93 -10.32 20.27
C VAL A 317 1.50 -11.78 20.20
N ARG A 318 2.03 -12.60 21.11
CA ARG A 318 1.69 -14.02 21.25
C ARG A 318 1.49 -14.36 22.72
N LEU A 319 0.47 -15.17 22.99
CA LEU A 319 0.27 -15.79 24.29
C LEU A 319 0.81 -17.21 24.24
N ILE A 320 1.67 -17.56 25.19
CA ILE A 320 2.25 -18.90 25.31
C ILE A 320 1.76 -19.49 26.61
N ARG A 321 1.11 -20.66 26.55
CA ARG A 321 0.69 -21.37 27.78
C ARG A 321 1.93 -21.84 28.53
N ARG A 322 1.98 -21.57 29.83
CA ARG A 322 3.01 -22.11 30.70
C ARG A 322 2.80 -23.61 30.84
N SER A 323 3.86 -24.39 30.66
CA SER A 323 3.86 -25.80 31.02
C SER A 323 3.69 -25.89 32.53
N HIS A 324 2.67 -26.61 33.00
CA HIS A 324 2.60 -26.99 34.41
C HIS A 324 3.85 -27.82 34.72
N ARG A 325 4.66 -27.35 35.68
CA ARG A 325 5.67 -28.18 36.32
C ARG A 325 5.00 -29.09 37.34
#